data_AF-A0A9N9RIM6-F1
#
_entry.id   AF-A0A9N9RIM6-F1
#
_cell.length_a   1.000
_cell.length_b   1.000
_cell.length_c   1.000
_cell.angle_alpha   90.00
_cell.angle_beta   90.00
_cell.angle_gamma   90.00
#
_symmetry.space_group_name_H-M   'P 1'
#
loop_
_entity.id
_entity.type
_entity.pdbx_description
1 polymer ?
#
loop_
_entity_poly.entity_id
_entity_poly.type
_entity_poly.pdbx_seq_one_letter_code
_entity_poly.pdbx_strand_id
1 'polypeptide(L)'
;MADLNKLSEQYELVSNKTNALHKMSEQLLADQNKLSSIGDNIKQKLHYFTQVEHLSQRLNSPTMSVNSESFFIVLAKIDECLEYMKTNSGFKESHTYLVKYRHLQSRAISLIRSYVNHVLDHATEQVLTTNEEDSTDQEAMETAYAVYFGKFQAAAPKLRMVISEVESRAENNAEYASLLNELQREYCARRWRVSGAGVGAALASAGATHAREHAALARAATGLLAHACRDECALYAHMFRTPSPARESVYRTIEQKTLH
;
A
#
# COMPACT_ATOMS: atom_id res chain seq x y z
N MET A 1 31.36 -83.45 15.63
CA MET A 1 31.42 -82.66 14.38
C MET A 1 30.03 -82.34 13.84
N ALA A 2 29.07 -83.28 13.84
CA ALA A 2 27.70 -83.03 13.35
C ALA A 2 26.92 -81.94 14.13
N ASP A 3 27.07 -81.88 15.45
CA ASP A 3 26.36 -80.88 16.28
C ASP A 3 26.89 -79.45 16.08
N LEU A 4 28.19 -79.30 15.78
CA LEU A 4 28.80 -78.00 15.50
C LEU A 4 28.31 -77.45 14.16
N ASN A 5 28.15 -78.31 13.14
CA ASN A 5 27.59 -77.93 11.84
C ASN A 5 26.11 -77.54 11.96
N LYS A 6 25.30 -78.29 12.73
CA LYS A 6 23.92 -77.91 13.01
C LYS A 6 23.79 -76.56 13.72
N LEU A 7 24.67 -76.30 14.70
CA LEU A 7 24.68 -75.03 15.41
C LEU A 7 25.08 -73.87 14.48
N SER A 8 26.06 -74.10 13.60
CA SER A 8 26.47 -73.13 12.58
C SER A 8 25.33 -72.82 11.60
N GLU A 9 24.65 -73.84 11.07
CA GLU A 9 23.48 -73.64 10.20
C GLU A 9 22.37 -72.87 10.90
N GLN A 10 22.05 -73.21 12.15
CA GLN A 10 21.04 -72.47 12.92
C GLN A 10 21.45 -71.02 13.17
N TYR A 11 22.73 -70.77 13.48
CA TYR A 11 23.24 -69.43 13.66
C TYR A 11 23.15 -68.61 12.37
N GLU A 12 23.51 -69.20 11.23
CA GLU A 12 23.44 -68.54 9.93
C GLU A 12 22.00 -68.25 9.51
N LEU A 13 21.07 -69.17 9.79
CA LEU A 13 19.63 -69.00 9.53
C LEU A 13 19.03 -67.89 10.41
N VAL A 14 19.38 -67.85 11.70
CA VAL A 14 18.95 -66.79 12.62
C VAL A 14 19.59 -65.45 12.26
N SER A 15 20.87 -65.43 11.89
CA SER A 15 21.57 -64.23 11.44
C SER A 15 20.94 -63.66 10.18
N ASN A 16 20.65 -64.52 9.19
CA ASN A 16 20.00 -64.12 7.94
C ASN A 16 18.59 -63.59 8.19
N LYS A 17 17.79 -64.26 9.05
CA LYS A 17 16.46 -63.77 9.44
C LYS A 17 16.52 -62.43 10.17
N THR A 18 17.46 -62.28 11.12
CA THR A 18 17.64 -61.04 11.89
C THR A 18 18.09 -59.90 10.98
N ASN A 19 19.02 -60.13 10.07
CA ASN A 19 19.46 -59.14 9.08
C ASN A 19 18.34 -58.76 8.10
N ALA A 20 17.53 -59.73 7.65
CA ALA A 20 16.38 -59.45 6.81
C ALA A 20 15.33 -58.60 7.54
N LEU A 21 15.05 -58.91 8.81
CA LEU A 21 14.12 -58.15 9.64
C LEU A 21 14.65 -56.74 9.93
N HIS A 22 15.95 -56.60 10.18
CA HIS A 22 16.60 -55.31 10.35
C HIS A 22 16.47 -54.44 9.09
N LYS A 23 16.79 -54.99 7.90
CA LYS A 23 16.59 -54.29 6.62
C LYS A 23 15.13 -53.90 6.38
N MET A 24 14.18 -54.78 6.69
CA MET A 24 12.75 -54.46 6.58
C MET A 24 12.36 -53.32 7.52
N SER A 25 12.90 -53.30 8.74
CA SER A 25 12.66 -52.22 9.71
C SER A 25 13.26 -50.89 9.25
N GLU A 26 14.49 -50.90 8.72
CA GLU A 26 15.12 -49.70 8.15
C GLU A 26 14.35 -49.17 6.95
N GLN A 27 13.90 -50.05 6.06
CA GLN A 27 13.11 -49.67 4.90
C GLN A 27 11.75 -49.11 5.31
N LEU A 28 11.09 -49.71 6.31
CA LEU A 28 9.84 -49.20 6.87
C LEU A 28 10.03 -47.81 7.50
N LEU A 29 11.12 -47.58 8.23
CA LEU A 29 11.46 -46.27 8.78
C LEU A 29 11.73 -45.23 7.69
N ALA A 30 12.44 -45.62 6.63
CA ALA A 30 12.68 -44.76 5.48
C ALA A 30 11.36 -44.38 4.77
N ASP A 31 10.46 -45.35 4.58
CA ASP A 31 9.15 -45.13 3.99
C ASP A 31 8.27 -44.24 4.89
N GLN A 32 8.28 -44.46 6.20
CA GLN A 32 7.57 -43.62 7.17
C GLN A 32 8.05 -42.16 7.11
N ASN A 33 9.36 -41.93 7.09
CA ASN A 33 9.94 -40.60 6.99
C ASN A 33 9.56 -39.93 5.65
N LYS A 34 9.58 -40.70 4.56
CA LYS A 34 9.18 -40.21 3.24
C LYS A 34 7.70 -39.83 3.19
N LEU A 35 6.82 -40.68 3.75
CA LEU A 35 5.39 -40.39 3.83
C LEU A 35 5.11 -39.15 4.69
N SER A 36 5.81 -39.01 5.83
CA SER A 36 5.70 -37.81 6.68
C SER A 36 6.09 -36.55 5.92
N SER A 37 7.23 -36.58 5.21
CA SER A 37 7.70 -35.45 4.40
C SER A 37 6.70 -35.06 3.30
N ILE A 38 6.12 -36.05 2.61
CA ILE A 38 5.06 -35.81 1.61
C ILE A 38 3.83 -35.19 2.28
N GLY A 39 3.42 -35.70 3.44
CA GLY A 39 2.29 -35.18 4.20
C GLY A 39 2.47 -33.72 4.59
N ASP A 40 3.66 -33.35 5.05
CA ASP A 40 3.98 -31.97 5.42
C ASP A 40 4.04 -31.04 4.20
N ASN A 41 4.54 -31.54 3.05
CA ASN A 41 4.51 -30.79 1.80
C ASN A 41 3.08 -30.52 1.33
N ILE A 42 2.20 -31.53 1.40
CA ILE A 42 0.78 -31.37 1.06
C ILE A 42 0.12 -30.35 1.99
N LYS A 43 0.35 -30.43 3.30
CA LYS A 43 -0.18 -29.45 4.27
C LYS A 43 0.27 -28.04 3.95
N GLN A 44 1.55 -27.85 3.64
CA GLN A 44 2.10 -26.53 3.31
C GLN A 44 1.47 -25.96 2.04
N LYS A 45 1.28 -26.80 1.00
CA LYS A 45 0.59 -26.37 -0.23
C LYS A 45 -0.88 -26.05 0.04
N LEU A 46 -1.57 -26.89 0.81
CA LEU A 46 -2.98 -26.71 1.16
C LEU A 46 -3.22 -25.46 2.02
N HIS A 47 -2.23 -25.05 2.81
CA HIS A 47 -2.29 -23.85 3.63
C HIS A 47 -2.63 -22.59 2.82
N TYR A 48 -2.03 -22.43 1.63
CA TYR A 48 -2.34 -21.31 0.73
C TYR A 48 -3.75 -21.35 0.15
N PHE A 49 -4.45 -22.47 0.23
CA PHE A 49 -5.85 -22.56 -0.19
C PHE A 49 -6.80 -22.25 0.97
N THR A 50 -6.48 -22.69 2.19
CA THR A 50 -7.32 -22.41 3.37
C THR A 50 -7.15 -20.98 3.91
N GLN A 51 -6.01 -20.34 3.67
CA GLN A 51 -5.75 -18.97 4.14
C GLN A 51 -6.71 -17.92 3.56
N VAL A 52 -7.31 -18.17 2.39
CA VAL A 52 -8.20 -17.19 1.74
C VAL A 52 -9.39 -16.81 2.62
N GLU A 53 -9.96 -17.77 3.35
CA GLU A 53 -11.11 -17.54 4.22
C GLU A 53 -10.69 -16.78 5.48
N HIS A 54 -9.56 -17.15 6.08
CA HIS A 54 -9.01 -16.47 7.25
C HIS A 54 -8.62 -15.01 6.95
N LEU A 55 -8.06 -14.75 5.76
CA LEU A 55 -7.74 -13.39 5.32
C LEU A 55 -9.01 -12.59 5.03
N SER A 56 -10.01 -13.21 4.41
CA SER A 56 -11.32 -12.59 4.18
C SER A 56 -12.02 -12.17 5.47
N GLN A 57 -12.08 -13.07 6.46
CA GLN A 57 -12.70 -12.77 7.76
C GLN A 57 -11.98 -11.64 8.48
N ARG A 58 -10.64 -11.66 8.49
CA ARG A 58 -9.87 -10.57 9.09
C ARG A 58 -10.12 -9.24 8.38
N LEU A 59 -10.08 -9.21 7.05
CA LEU A 59 -10.28 -7.98 6.27
C LEU A 59 -11.69 -7.38 6.44
N ASN A 60 -12.71 -8.21 6.67
CA ASN A 60 -14.08 -7.77 6.88
C ASN A 60 -14.40 -7.46 8.35
N SER A 61 -13.46 -7.63 9.28
CA SER A 61 -13.70 -7.32 10.68
C SER A 61 -13.84 -5.82 10.90
N PRO A 62 -14.90 -5.34 11.58
CA PRO A 62 -15.12 -3.92 11.85
C PRO A 62 -14.05 -3.31 12.78
N THR A 63 -13.28 -4.15 13.48
CA THR A 63 -12.18 -3.73 14.36
C THR A 63 -10.87 -3.50 13.61
N MET A 64 -10.78 -3.84 12.32
CA MET A 64 -9.56 -3.62 11.55
C MET A 64 -9.43 -2.17 11.13
N SER A 65 -8.37 -1.53 11.63
CA SER A 65 -7.97 -0.20 11.22
C SER A 65 -6.98 -0.28 10.06
N VAL A 66 -7.20 0.49 9.00
CA VAL A 66 -6.29 0.58 7.84
C VAL A 66 -4.91 1.11 8.24
N ASN A 67 -4.84 1.92 9.32
CA ASN A 67 -3.59 2.46 9.85
C ASN A 67 -2.94 1.55 10.92
N SER A 68 -3.22 0.24 10.89
CA SER A 68 -2.65 -0.71 11.86
C SER A 68 -1.68 -1.68 11.18
N GLU A 69 -0.65 -2.09 11.91
CA GLU A 69 0.34 -3.07 11.44
C GLU A 69 -0.32 -4.41 11.07
N SER A 70 -1.38 -4.80 11.78
CA SER A 70 -2.14 -6.02 11.48
C SER A 70 -2.76 -5.99 10.08
N PHE A 71 -3.20 -4.83 9.60
CA PHE A 71 -3.71 -4.66 8.24
C PHE A 71 -2.58 -4.83 7.20
N PHE A 72 -1.39 -4.26 7.46
CA PHE A 72 -0.23 -4.42 6.56
C PHE A 72 0.25 -5.87 6.50
N ILE A 73 0.21 -6.60 7.62
CA ILE A 73 0.50 -8.04 7.65
C ILE A 73 -0.52 -8.82 6.80
N VAL A 74 -1.81 -8.45 6.85
CA VAL A 74 -2.84 -9.09 6.01
C VAL A 74 -2.58 -8.81 4.54
N LEU A 75 -2.24 -7.57 4.17
CA LEU A 75 -1.87 -7.22 2.79
C LEU A 75 -0.67 -8.03 2.29
N ALA A 76 0.42 -8.07 3.06
CA ALA A 76 1.61 -8.82 2.69
C ALA A 76 1.32 -10.32 2.47
N LYS A 77 0.44 -10.91 3.30
CA LYS A 77 -0.01 -12.29 3.12
C LYS A 77 -0.86 -12.48 1.86
N ILE A 78 -1.71 -11.51 1.50
CA ILE A 78 -2.47 -11.55 0.26
C ILE A 78 -1.51 -11.51 -0.94
N ASP A 79 -0.52 -10.62 -0.90
CA ASP A 79 0.49 -10.48 -1.96
C ASP A 79 1.33 -11.76 -2.11
N GLU A 80 1.78 -12.36 -1.00
CA GLU A 80 2.49 -13.65 -0.98
C GLU A 80 1.64 -14.77 -1.59
N CYS A 81 0.36 -14.88 -1.19
CA CYS A 81 -0.55 -15.89 -1.72
C CYS A 81 -0.80 -15.68 -3.22
N LEU A 82 -0.94 -14.43 -3.68
CA LEU A 82 -1.09 -14.12 -5.09
C LEU A 82 0.13 -14.57 -5.90
N GLU A 83 1.33 -14.29 -5.40
CA GLU A 83 2.57 -14.66 -6.09
C GLU A 83 2.78 -16.17 -6.12
N TYR A 84 2.46 -16.86 -5.01
CA TYR A 84 2.48 -18.31 -4.94
C TYR A 84 1.52 -18.95 -5.97
N MET A 85 0.30 -18.41 -6.10
CA MET A 85 -0.67 -18.93 -7.08
C MET A 85 -0.25 -18.70 -8.52
N LYS A 86 0.38 -17.55 -8.84
CA LYS A 86 0.94 -17.28 -10.17
C LYS A 86 2.08 -18.24 -10.51
N THR A 87 3.00 -18.44 -9.58
CA THR A 87 4.16 -19.34 -9.77
C THR A 87 3.72 -20.79 -9.94
N ASN A 88 2.65 -21.19 -9.25
CA ASN A 88 2.09 -22.54 -9.30
C ASN A 88 0.77 -22.60 -10.11
N SER A 89 0.79 -22.05 -11.32
CA SER A 89 -0.36 -22.05 -12.23
C SER A 89 -0.79 -23.45 -12.73
N GLY A 90 0.05 -24.47 -12.53
CA GLY A 90 -0.23 -25.86 -12.90
C GLY A 90 -1.24 -26.60 -12.00
N PHE A 91 -1.64 -26.05 -10.85
CA PHE A 91 -2.65 -26.70 -10.00
C PHE A 91 -4.07 -26.47 -10.53
N LYS A 92 -4.89 -27.52 -10.51
CA LYS A 92 -6.28 -27.51 -11.02
C LYS A 92 -7.14 -26.39 -10.46
N GLU A 93 -6.98 -26.05 -9.18
CA GLU A 93 -7.77 -25.00 -8.51
C GLU A 93 -7.03 -23.66 -8.39
N SER A 94 -5.79 -23.55 -8.88
CA SER A 94 -4.97 -22.33 -8.75
C SER A 94 -5.71 -21.11 -9.30
N HIS A 95 -6.33 -21.23 -10.48
CA HIS A 95 -7.06 -20.13 -11.09
C HIS A 95 -8.25 -19.65 -10.25
N THR A 96 -9.03 -20.56 -9.68
CA THR A 96 -10.19 -20.22 -8.83
C THR A 96 -9.76 -19.45 -7.60
N TYR A 97 -8.69 -19.89 -6.93
CA TYR A 97 -8.18 -19.21 -5.73
C TYR A 97 -7.48 -17.91 -6.06
N LEU A 98 -6.79 -17.82 -7.21
CA LEU A 98 -6.22 -16.57 -7.70
C LEU A 98 -7.30 -15.50 -7.84
N VAL A 99 -8.47 -15.84 -8.39
CA VAL A 99 -9.61 -14.91 -8.48
C VAL A 99 -10.09 -14.47 -7.09
N LYS A 100 -10.20 -15.40 -6.12
CA LYS A 100 -10.57 -15.07 -4.74
C LYS A 100 -9.56 -14.13 -4.08
N TYR A 101 -8.26 -14.37 -4.29
CA TYR A 101 -7.19 -13.51 -3.77
C TYR A 101 -7.18 -12.12 -4.41
N ARG A 102 -7.42 -12.03 -5.73
CA ARG A 102 -7.60 -10.74 -6.41
C ARG A 102 -8.79 -9.97 -5.84
N HIS A 103 -9.90 -10.65 -5.54
CA HIS A 103 -11.04 -10.01 -4.90
C HIS A 103 -10.69 -9.44 -3.52
N LEU A 104 -9.94 -10.18 -2.70
CA LEU A 104 -9.42 -9.68 -1.42
C LEU A 104 -8.50 -8.47 -1.59
N GLN A 105 -7.63 -8.49 -2.60
CA GLN A 105 -6.76 -7.37 -2.93
C GLN A 105 -7.57 -6.13 -3.30
N SER A 106 -8.53 -6.24 -4.23
CA SER A 106 -9.41 -5.13 -4.63
C SER A 106 -10.23 -4.59 -3.46
N ARG A 107 -10.68 -5.46 -2.54
CA ARG A 107 -11.37 -5.06 -1.32
C ARG A 107 -10.44 -4.25 -0.40
N ALA A 108 -9.22 -4.70 -0.19
CA ALA A 108 -8.25 -4.00 0.65
C ALA A 108 -7.85 -2.64 0.05
N ILE A 109 -7.64 -2.57 -1.27
CA ILE A 109 -7.44 -1.33 -2.03
C ILE A 109 -8.61 -0.36 -1.80
N SER A 110 -9.84 -0.85 -1.84
CA SER A 110 -11.03 -0.02 -1.62
C SER A 110 -11.11 0.51 -0.18
N LEU A 111 -10.71 -0.28 0.81
CA LEU A 111 -10.62 0.17 2.21
C LEU A 111 -9.55 1.26 2.38
N ILE A 112 -8.39 1.11 1.75
CA ILE A 112 -7.33 2.13 1.74
C ILE A 112 -7.86 3.42 1.10
N ARG A 113 -8.47 3.31 -0.08
CA ARG A 113 -9.05 4.46 -0.79
C ARG A 113 -10.06 5.20 0.10
N SER A 114 -11.00 4.47 0.69
CA SER A 114 -12.02 5.05 1.59
C SER A 114 -11.39 5.74 2.80
N TYR A 115 -10.40 5.11 3.45
CA TYR A 115 -9.70 5.70 4.59
C TYR A 115 -8.97 6.99 4.23
N VAL A 116 -8.20 7.00 3.15
CA VAL A 116 -7.45 8.18 2.72
C VAL A 116 -8.40 9.31 2.34
N ASN A 117 -9.44 9.01 1.57
CA ASN A 117 -10.47 9.99 1.23
C ASN A 117 -11.18 10.53 2.48
N HIS A 118 -11.56 9.68 3.42
CA HIS A 118 -12.18 10.15 4.67
C HIS A 118 -11.28 11.11 5.45
N VAL A 119 -9.98 10.80 5.59
CA VAL A 119 -9.03 11.68 6.30
C VAL A 119 -8.83 13.01 5.56
N LEU A 120 -8.73 12.96 4.23
CA LEU A 120 -8.58 14.16 3.41
C LEU A 120 -9.88 15.00 3.39
N ASP A 121 -11.06 14.38 3.45
CA ASP A 121 -12.36 15.07 3.42
C ASP A 121 -12.57 15.77 4.74
N HIS A 122 -12.33 15.06 5.84
CA HIS A 122 -12.33 15.64 7.18
C HIS A 122 -11.36 16.83 7.30
N ALA A 123 -10.16 16.73 6.73
CA ALA A 123 -9.22 17.85 6.69
C ALA A 123 -9.70 19.03 5.82
N THR A 124 -10.52 18.76 4.79
CA THR A 124 -11.05 19.76 3.85
C THR A 124 -12.31 20.45 4.39
N GLU A 125 -13.26 19.68 4.95
CA GLU A 125 -14.53 20.18 5.49
C GLU A 125 -14.32 21.08 6.69
N GLN A 126 -13.42 20.72 7.60
CA GLN A 126 -13.03 21.54 8.74
C GLN A 126 -12.36 22.87 8.37
N VAL A 127 -12.13 23.11 7.08
CA VAL A 127 -11.56 24.35 6.55
C VAL A 127 -12.64 25.14 5.81
N LEU A 128 -13.48 24.47 5.02
CA LEU A 128 -14.58 25.13 4.31
C LEU A 128 -15.60 25.75 5.28
N THR A 129 -15.92 25.08 6.39
CA THR A 129 -16.89 25.59 7.37
C THR A 129 -16.37 26.81 8.15
N THR A 130 -15.05 26.98 8.29
CA THR A 130 -14.46 28.14 8.98
C THR A 130 -14.43 29.40 8.10
N ASN A 131 -14.44 29.23 6.77
CA ASN A 131 -14.41 30.35 5.82
C ASN A 131 -15.79 30.96 5.51
N GLU A 132 -16.88 30.29 5.87
CA GLU A 132 -18.24 30.78 5.61
C GLU A 132 -18.72 31.81 6.65
N GLU A 133 -18.12 31.84 7.84
CA GLU A 133 -18.64 32.63 8.97
C GLU A 133 -17.89 33.93 9.27
N ASP A 134 -16.63 34.14 8.84
CA ASP A 134 -15.88 35.32 9.26
C ASP A 134 -14.93 35.94 8.22
N SER A 135 -15.14 37.25 8.01
CA SER A 135 -14.14 38.31 7.75
C SER A 135 -13.57 38.55 6.34
N THR A 136 -13.83 39.76 5.84
CA THR A 136 -13.23 40.42 4.66
C THR A 136 -11.81 40.98 4.94
N ASP A 137 -11.17 40.61 6.05
CA ASP A 137 -9.88 41.15 6.46
C ASP A 137 -8.70 40.30 5.97
N GLN A 138 -7.70 40.96 5.38
CA GLN A 138 -6.49 40.35 4.81
C GLN A 138 -5.68 39.54 5.87
N GLU A 139 -5.61 40.02 7.12
CA GLU A 139 -4.94 39.32 8.24
C GLU A 139 -5.69 38.05 8.68
N ALA A 140 -7.02 38.05 8.58
CA ALA A 140 -7.82 36.87 8.87
C ALA A 140 -7.63 35.79 7.79
N MET A 141 -7.43 36.20 6.54
CA MET A 141 -7.15 35.32 5.42
C MET A 141 -5.76 34.65 5.53
N GLU A 142 -4.73 35.39 5.96
CA GLU A 142 -3.39 34.81 6.24
C GLU A 142 -3.42 33.86 7.44
N THR A 143 -4.16 34.21 8.48
CA THR A 143 -4.35 33.35 9.67
C THR A 143 -5.10 32.06 9.30
N ALA A 144 -6.14 32.16 8.46
CA ALA A 144 -6.87 31.01 7.95
C ALA A 144 -5.98 30.09 7.08
N TYR A 145 -5.09 30.66 6.26
CA TYR A 145 -4.12 29.91 5.45
C TYR A 145 -3.10 29.16 6.32
N ALA A 146 -2.58 29.78 7.38
CA ALA A 146 -1.67 29.12 8.32
C ALA A 146 -2.35 27.97 9.09
N VAL A 147 -3.60 28.17 9.54
CA VAL A 147 -4.40 27.12 10.19
C VAL A 147 -4.71 25.97 9.22
N TYR A 148 -4.99 26.28 7.96
CA TYR A 148 -5.20 25.29 6.88
C TYR A 148 -3.98 24.39 6.69
N PHE A 149 -2.79 24.97 6.55
CA PHE A 149 -1.55 24.19 6.40
C PHE A 149 -1.27 23.33 7.63
N GLY A 150 -1.47 23.86 8.83
CA GLY A 150 -1.27 23.13 10.08
C GLY A 150 -2.16 21.89 10.21
N LYS A 151 -3.44 21.97 9.83
CA LYS A 151 -4.38 20.85 9.90
C LYS A 151 -4.00 19.71 8.94
N PHE A 152 -3.63 20.02 7.70
CA PHE A 152 -3.16 19.00 6.76
C PHE A 152 -1.81 18.40 7.18
N GLN A 153 -0.91 19.21 7.73
CA GLN A 153 0.36 18.75 8.26
C GLN A 153 0.17 17.80 9.45
N ALA A 154 -0.84 18.03 10.30
CA ALA A 154 -1.19 17.12 11.40
C ALA A 154 -1.78 15.78 10.92
N ALA A 155 -2.49 15.76 9.79
CA ALA A 155 -2.99 14.54 9.16
C ALA A 155 -1.91 13.77 8.38
N ALA A 156 -0.83 14.45 7.97
CA ALA A 156 0.22 13.90 7.12
C ALA A 156 0.90 12.64 7.65
N PRO A 157 1.27 12.51 8.95
CA PRO A 157 1.93 11.30 9.45
C PRO A 157 1.07 10.05 9.31
N LYS A 158 -0.24 10.15 9.59
CA LYS A 158 -1.18 9.03 9.50
C LYS A 158 -1.38 8.58 8.04
N LEU A 159 -1.52 9.55 7.14
CA LEU A 159 -1.63 9.28 5.72
C LEU A 159 -0.33 8.71 5.14
N ARG A 160 0.82 9.24 5.56
CA ARG A 160 2.15 8.78 5.13
C ARG A 160 2.37 7.31 5.46
N MET A 161 1.94 6.83 6.63
CA MET A 161 2.07 5.41 7.00
C MET A 161 1.40 4.52 5.95
N VAL A 162 0.13 4.78 5.63
CA VAL A 162 -0.63 3.98 4.66
C VAL A 162 -0.13 4.19 3.23
N ILE A 163 0.18 5.43 2.84
CA ILE A 163 0.65 5.77 1.49
C ILE A 163 2.01 5.13 1.21
N SER A 164 2.94 5.12 2.19
CA SER A 164 4.27 4.51 1.99
C SER A 164 4.20 3.01 1.72
N GLU A 165 3.24 2.33 2.36
CA GLU A 165 2.95 0.92 2.12
C GLU A 165 2.36 0.70 0.72
N VAL A 166 1.53 1.62 0.22
CA VAL A 166 1.02 1.59 -1.16
C VAL A 166 2.13 1.87 -2.18
N GLU A 167 3.00 2.85 -1.91
CA GLU A 167 4.14 3.21 -2.77
C GLU A 167 5.09 2.03 -2.96
N SER A 168 5.47 1.36 -1.86
CA SER A 168 6.32 0.17 -1.89
C SER A 168 5.70 -0.96 -2.74
N ARG A 169 4.39 -1.18 -2.64
CA ARG A 169 3.69 -2.22 -3.41
C ARG A 169 3.46 -1.83 -4.87
N ALA A 170 3.34 -0.54 -5.17
CA ALA A 170 3.12 -0.03 -6.52
C ALA A 170 4.27 -0.34 -7.48
N GLU A 171 5.50 -0.52 -6.97
CA GLU A 171 6.67 -0.87 -7.78
C GLU A 171 6.50 -2.22 -8.50
N ASN A 172 5.81 -3.17 -7.88
CA ASN A 172 5.68 -4.54 -8.37
C ASN A 172 4.25 -4.91 -8.80
N ASN A 173 3.27 -4.02 -8.59
CA ASN A 173 1.86 -4.35 -8.73
C ASN A 173 1.05 -3.19 -9.32
N ALA A 174 0.53 -3.41 -10.53
CA ALA A 174 -0.20 -2.41 -11.30
C ALA A 174 -1.47 -1.90 -10.60
N GLU A 175 -2.15 -2.74 -9.81
CA GLU A 175 -3.35 -2.34 -9.07
C GLU A 175 -3.02 -1.29 -7.99
N TYR A 176 -1.90 -1.48 -7.29
CA TYR A 176 -1.42 -0.51 -6.29
C TYR A 176 -0.87 0.76 -6.96
N ALA A 177 -0.26 0.65 -8.15
CA ALA A 177 0.13 1.82 -8.94
C ALA A 177 -1.09 2.65 -9.41
N SER A 178 -2.18 2.00 -9.82
CA SER A 178 -3.44 2.68 -10.15
C SER A 178 -4.02 3.39 -8.92
N LEU A 179 -4.07 2.69 -7.78
CA LEU A 179 -4.51 3.29 -6.51
C LEU A 179 -3.65 4.51 -6.15
N LEU A 180 -2.33 4.41 -6.23
CA LEU A 180 -1.44 5.53 -5.92
C LEU A 180 -1.74 6.75 -6.79
N ASN A 181 -1.91 6.56 -8.10
CA ASN A 181 -2.26 7.62 -9.03
C ASN A 181 -3.65 8.23 -8.74
N GLU A 182 -4.62 7.43 -8.31
CA GLU A 182 -5.92 7.92 -7.84
C GLU A 182 -5.78 8.77 -6.59
N LEU A 183 -5.09 8.27 -5.56
CA LEU A 183 -4.90 8.99 -4.30
C LEU A 183 -4.17 10.33 -4.50
N GLN A 184 -3.15 10.36 -5.36
CA GLN A 184 -2.44 11.59 -5.71
C GLN A 184 -3.34 12.59 -6.42
N ARG A 185 -4.21 12.13 -7.34
CA ARG A 185 -5.18 13.00 -8.03
C ARG A 185 -6.23 13.54 -7.08
N GLU A 186 -6.79 12.70 -6.22
CA GLU A 186 -7.79 13.09 -5.22
C GLU A 186 -7.21 14.11 -4.24
N TYR A 187 -5.97 13.91 -3.78
CA TYR A 187 -5.24 14.88 -2.98
C TYR A 187 -5.11 16.23 -3.70
N CYS A 188 -4.56 16.23 -4.93
CA CYS A 188 -4.38 17.47 -5.69
C CYS A 188 -5.71 18.20 -5.94
N ALA A 189 -6.79 17.47 -6.25
CA ALA A 189 -8.11 18.07 -6.48
C ALA A 189 -8.66 18.77 -5.23
N ARG A 190 -8.50 18.16 -4.05
CA ARG A 190 -8.94 18.75 -2.77
C ARG A 190 -8.10 19.96 -2.39
N ARG A 191 -6.78 19.87 -2.58
CA ARG A 191 -5.87 21.02 -2.38
C ARG A 191 -6.18 22.16 -3.33
N TRP A 192 -6.47 21.88 -4.61
CA TRP A 192 -6.91 22.90 -5.56
C TRP A 192 -8.21 23.57 -5.14
N ARG A 193 -9.18 22.81 -4.63
CA ARG A 193 -10.46 23.37 -4.15
C ARG A 193 -10.27 24.35 -2.99
N VAL A 194 -9.35 24.07 -2.07
CA VAL A 194 -9.13 24.93 -0.90
C VAL A 194 -8.17 26.09 -1.21
N SER A 195 -7.04 25.79 -1.86
CA SER A 195 -5.99 26.76 -2.17
C SER A 195 -6.36 27.67 -3.35
N GLY A 196 -7.08 27.14 -4.34
CA GLY A 196 -7.41 27.84 -5.59
C GLY A 196 -8.28 29.08 -5.38
N ALA A 197 -9.22 29.04 -4.42
CA ALA A 197 -10.04 30.20 -4.07
C ALA A 197 -9.19 31.33 -3.46
N GLY A 198 -8.28 30.99 -2.53
CA GLY A 198 -7.38 31.96 -1.90
C GLY A 198 -6.37 32.56 -2.87
N VAL A 199 -5.73 31.73 -3.70
CA VAL A 199 -4.81 32.17 -4.76
C VAL A 199 -5.54 33.05 -5.79
N GLY A 200 -6.76 32.68 -6.17
CA GLY A 200 -7.58 33.46 -7.10
C GLY A 200 -7.95 34.84 -6.56
N ALA A 201 -8.36 34.92 -5.29
CA ALA A 201 -8.68 36.19 -4.63
C ALA A 201 -7.43 37.09 -4.50
N ALA A 202 -6.29 36.53 -4.11
CA ALA A 202 -5.05 37.28 -4.01
C ALA A 202 -4.56 37.77 -5.39
N LEU A 203 -4.74 36.96 -6.44
CA LEU A 203 -4.44 37.36 -7.81
C LEU A 203 -5.36 38.49 -8.30
N ALA A 204 -6.65 38.44 -7.96
CA ALA A 204 -7.61 39.50 -8.29
C ALA A 204 -7.27 40.81 -7.58
N SER A 205 -6.87 40.75 -6.30
CA SER A 205 -6.40 41.91 -5.54
C SER A 205 -5.12 42.53 -6.13
N ALA A 206 -4.15 41.69 -6.51
CA ALA A 206 -2.95 42.14 -7.23
C ALA A 206 -3.30 42.79 -8.58
N GLY A 207 -4.29 42.23 -9.29
CA GLY A 207 -4.85 42.78 -10.53
C GLY A 207 -5.46 44.17 -10.36
N ALA A 208 -6.21 44.38 -9.28
CA ALA A 208 -6.77 45.69 -8.95
C ALA A 208 -5.69 46.73 -8.59
N THR A 209 -4.65 46.30 -7.85
CA THR A 209 -3.57 47.17 -7.37
C THR A 209 -2.62 47.60 -8.49
N HIS A 210 -2.30 46.69 -9.42
CA HIS A 210 -1.34 46.92 -10.50
C HIS A 210 -1.99 47.03 -11.89
N ALA A 211 -3.25 47.49 -11.95
CA ALA A 211 -4.07 47.51 -13.17
C ALA A 211 -3.44 48.22 -14.38
N ARG A 212 -2.50 49.17 -14.15
CA ARG A 212 -1.81 49.94 -15.20
C ARG A 212 -0.36 49.52 -15.45
N GLU A 213 0.19 48.66 -14.60
CA GLU A 213 1.59 48.23 -14.66
C GLU A 213 1.67 46.73 -14.93
N HIS A 214 1.53 46.35 -16.20
CA HIS A 214 1.51 44.94 -16.61
C HIS A 214 2.74 44.15 -16.12
N ALA A 215 3.92 44.77 -16.11
CA ALA A 215 5.14 44.13 -15.62
C ALA A 215 5.15 43.93 -14.10
N ALA A 216 4.57 44.86 -13.33
CA ALA A 216 4.45 44.73 -11.88
C ALA A 216 3.39 43.68 -11.50
N LEU A 217 2.26 43.67 -12.21
CA LEU A 217 1.23 42.64 -12.09
C LEU A 217 1.78 41.25 -12.40
N ALA A 218 2.51 41.11 -13.51
CA ALA A 218 3.11 39.83 -13.90
C ALA A 218 4.06 39.32 -12.82
N ARG A 219 4.97 40.18 -12.32
CA ARG A 219 5.92 39.82 -11.24
C ARG A 219 5.21 39.43 -9.95
N ALA A 220 4.18 40.19 -9.54
CA ALA A 220 3.39 39.88 -8.34
C ALA A 220 2.65 38.54 -8.48
N ALA A 221 2.00 38.31 -9.63
CA ALA A 221 1.30 37.06 -9.93
C ALA A 221 2.24 35.86 -9.96
N THR A 222 3.40 35.97 -10.64
CA THR A 222 4.40 34.89 -10.68
C THR A 222 5.00 34.61 -9.31
N GLY A 223 5.25 35.65 -8.51
CA GLY A 223 5.74 35.48 -7.14
C GLY A 223 4.75 34.74 -6.27
N LEU A 224 3.48 35.14 -6.31
CA LEU A 224 2.41 34.52 -5.53
C LEU A 224 2.18 33.05 -5.93
N LEU A 225 2.13 32.77 -7.23
CA LEU A 225 2.03 31.40 -7.74
C LEU A 225 3.25 30.55 -7.37
N ALA A 226 4.46 31.11 -7.46
CA ALA A 226 5.68 30.39 -7.09
C ALA A 226 5.73 30.04 -5.59
N HIS A 227 5.30 30.97 -4.72
CA HIS A 227 5.17 30.71 -3.28
C HIS A 227 4.13 29.63 -3.00
N ALA A 228 2.91 29.77 -3.53
CA ALA A 228 1.86 28.77 -3.37
C ALA A 228 2.31 27.38 -3.88
N CYS A 229 2.97 27.31 -5.03
CA CYS A 229 3.51 26.04 -5.54
C CYS A 229 4.58 25.45 -4.63
N ARG A 230 5.48 26.27 -4.06
CA ARG A 230 6.51 25.80 -3.13
C ARG A 230 5.89 25.19 -1.87
N ASP A 231 4.90 25.86 -1.30
CA ASP A 231 4.24 25.42 -0.07
C ASP A 231 3.44 24.12 -0.31
N GLU A 232 2.71 24.03 -1.43
CA GLU A 232 2.02 22.80 -1.82
C GLU A 232 2.99 21.64 -2.09
N CYS A 233 4.16 21.92 -2.67
CA CYS A 233 5.18 20.88 -2.89
C CYS A 233 5.82 20.40 -1.58
N ALA A 234 6.06 21.32 -0.64
CA ALA A 234 6.53 20.95 0.68
C ALA A 234 5.51 20.04 1.38
N LEU A 235 4.23 20.42 1.39
CA LEU A 235 3.17 19.62 2.01
C LEU A 235 3.00 18.26 1.33
N TYR A 236 3.04 18.21 -0.01
CA TYR A 236 2.99 16.95 -0.75
C TYR A 236 4.12 16.01 -0.33
N ALA A 237 5.34 16.51 -0.17
CA ALA A 237 6.51 15.72 0.24
C ALA A 237 6.41 15.15 1.67
N HIS A 238 5.52 15.71 2.52
CA HIS A 238 5.23 15.13 3.83
C HIS A 238 4.40 13.84 3.72
N MET A 239 3.57 13.71 2.68
CA MET A 239 2.64 12.59 2.50
C MET A 239 3.11 11.55 1.47
N PHE A 240 3.67 11.99 0.35
CA PHE A 240 4.08 11.14 -0.78
C PHE A 240 5.59 11.25 -1.01
N ARG A 241 6.26 10.13 -1.28
CA ARG A 241 7.66 10.10 -1.69
C ARG A 241 7.80 10.13 -3.21
N THR A 242 6.88 9.45 -3.91
CA THR A 242 6.94 9.32 -5.37
C THR A 242 6.36 10.59 -6.02
N PRO A 243 7.04 11.19 -7.02
CA PRO A 243 6.45 12.29 -7.77
C PRO A 243 5.22 11.81 -8.55
N SER A 244 4.12 12.56 -8.49
CA SER A 244 3.01 12.32 -9.41
C SER A 244 3.38 12.88 -10.81
N PRO A 245 2.97 12.23 -11.90
CA PRO A 245 3.14 12.79 -13.25
C PRO A 245 2.45 14.17 -13.40
N ALA A 246 1.46 14.48 -12.57
CA ALA A 246 0.82 15.79 -12.48
C ALA A 246 1.71 16.88 -11.82
N ARG A 247 2.68 16.51 -10.96
CA ARG A 247 3.66 17.46 -10.41
C ARG A 247 4.72 17.84 -11.44
N GLU A 248 5.18 16.90 -12.26
CA GLU A 248 6.22 17.16 -13.26
C GLU A 248 5.77 18.16 -14.33
N SER A 249 4.50 18.12 -14.76
CA SER A 249 3.97 19.07 -15.73
C SER A 249 3.91 20.50 -15.18
N VAL A 250 3.54 20.67 -13.91
CA VAL A 250 3.48 21.98 -13.24
C VAL A 250 4.89 22.55 -13.05
N TYR A 251 5.85 21.76 -12.59
CA TYR A 251 7.25 22.21 -12.44
C TYR A 251 7.87 22.64 -13.77
N ARG A 252 7.70 21.85 -14.83
CA ARG A 252 8.21 22.20 -16.18
C ARG A 252 7.59 23.50 -16.70
N THR A 253 6.32 23.73 -16.43
CA THR A 253 5.62 24.94 -16.86
C THR A 253 6.10 26.19 -16.11
N ILE A 254 6.45 26.03 -14.83
CA ILE A 254 7.00 27.13 -14.01
C ILE A 254 8.44 27.42 -14.41
N GLU A 255 9.30 26.40 -14.54
CA GLU A 255 10.71 26.57 -14.95
C GLU A 255 10.86 27.21 -16.33
N GLN A 256 10.01 26.84 -17.30
CA GLN A 256 10.02 27.46 -18.63
C GLN A 256 9.61 28.93 -18.62
N LYS A 257 8.86 29.39 -17.61
CA LYS A 257 8.36 30.76 -17.51
C LYS A 257 9.18 31.67 -16.59
N THR A 258 10.06 31.13 -15.75
CA THR A 258 11.02 31.92 -14.94
C THR A 258 12.35 32.20 -15.65
N LEU A 259 12.61 31.55 -16.79
CA LEU A 259 13.84 31.73 -17.59
C LEU A 259 13.67 32.73 -18.77
N HIS A 260 12.53 33.39 -18.89
CA HIS A 260 12.25 34.45 -19.87
C HIS A 260 11.60 35.66 -19.18
#